data_AF-A0A453FE71-F1
#
_entry.id   AF-A0A453FE71-F1
#
_cell.length_a   1.000
_cell.length_b   1.000
_cell.length_c   1.000
_cell.angle_alpha   90.00
_cell.angle_beta   90.00
_cell.angle_gamma   90.00
#
_symmetry.space_group_name_H-M   'P 1'
#
loop_
_entity.id
_entity.type
_entity.pdbx_description
1 polymer ?
#
loop_
_entity_poly.entity_id
_entity_poly.type
_entity_poly.pdbx_seq_one_letter_code
_entity_poly.pdbx_strand_id
1 'polypeptide(L)'
;LFRFIAGLGRDMVVSSTFGPLALASFTILGGFILARPDVKKWWIWGYWVSPLSYAQNAISTNEFLGHSWNKILPGQNDTMGIMVLKSRGIFTEAKWYWIGFGAMIGYTLLFNLLYTLALSVLNPLGDTHPTMPENAIKEKHANVTGENLEDPEKKKCRKLELSGGANQNCATSNVGSSSRRKGMVLPFAQLSLSFNAVKYSVDMPQVYFFIK
;
A
#
# COMPACT_ATOMS: atom_id res chain seq x y z
N LEU A 1 6.71 -6.34 -9.02
CA LEU A 1 5.24 -6.20 -9.14
C LEU A 1 4.57 -5.87 -7.80
N PHE A 2 4.46 -6.79 -6.84
CA PHE A 2 3.70 -6.52 -5.59
C PHE A 2 4.18 -5.30 -4.81
N ARG A 3 5.51 -5.10 -4.70
CA ARG A 3 6.08 -3.89 -4.09
C ARG A 3 5.63 -2.60 -4.80
N PHE A 4 5.64 -2.62 -6.13
CA PHE A 4 5.16 -1.50 -6.95
C PHE A 4 3.66 -1.24 -6.74
N ILE A 5 2.82 -2.29 -6.76
CA ILE A 5 1.38 -2.17 -6.51
C ILE A 5 1.12 -1.64 -5.09
N ALA A 6 1.86 -2.11 -4.09
CA ALA A 6 1.76 -1.61 -2.72
C ALA A 6 2.18 -0.14 -2.60
N GLY A 7 3.27 0.24 -3.27
CA GLY A 7 3.72 1.64 -3.33
C GLY A 7 2.67 2.55 -3.96
N LEU A 8 2.04 2.13 -5.06
CA LEU A 8 0.98 2.88 -5.72
C LEU A 8 -0.32 2.92 -4.94
N GLY A 9 -0.71 1.80 -4.34
CA GLY A 9 -2.02 1.62 -3.71
C GLY A 9 -2.21 2.52 -2.50
N ARG A 10 -1.12 2.93 -1.82
CA ARG A 10 -1.05 3.77 -0.59
C ARG A 10 -1.83 3.22 0.63
N ASP A 11 -2.79 2.35 0.40
CA ASP A 11 -3.62 1.67 1.37
C ASP A 11 -3.52 0.15 1.18
N MET A 12 -3.58 -0.57 2.30
CA MET A 12 -3.43 -2.03 2.33
C MET A 12 -4.62 -2.75 1.67
N VAL A 13 -5.83 -2.20 1.78
CA VAL A 13 -7.05 -2.79 1.19
C VAL A 13 -7.02 -2.68 -0.33
N VAL A 14 -6.60 -1.54 -0.86
CA VAL A 14 -6.43 -1.33 -2.30
C VAL A 14 -5.38 -2.30 -2.84
N SER A 15 -4.20 -2.32 -2.22
CA SER A 15 -3.08 -3.14 -2.68
C SER A 15 -3.37 -4.65 -2.64
N SER A 16 -4.07 -5.11 -1.60
CA SER A 16 -4.45 -6.52 -1.44
C SER A 16 -5.52 -6.99 -2.43
N THR A 17 -6.35 -6.08 -2.94
CA THR A 17 -7.35 -6.40 -3.98
C THR A 17 -6.73 -6.34 -5.38
N PHE A 18 -5.97 -5.28 -5.69
CA PHE A 18 -5.39 -5.09 -7.02
C PHE A 18 -4.22 -6.04 -7.32
N GLY A 19 -3.45 -6.44 -6.31
CA GLY A 19 -2.30 -7.34 -6.47
C GLY A 19 -2.67 -8.68 -7.12
N PRO A 20 -3.61 -9.45 -6.54
CA PRO A 20 -4.08 -10.72 -7.10
C PRO A 20 -4.74 -10.55 -8.47
N LEU A 21 -5.50 -9.48 -8.71
CA LEU A 21 -6.13 -9.20 -10.01
C LEU A 21 -5.09 -8.96 -11.10
N ALA A 22 -4.03 -8.19 -10.80
CA ALA A 22 -2.92 -7.98 -11.71
C ALA A 22 -2.18 -9.29 -12.01
N LEU A 23 -1.93 -10.11 -10.98
CA LEU A 23 -1.31 -11.43 -11.17
C LEU A 23 -2.19 -12.34 -12.05
N ALA A 24 -3.48 -12.45 -11.76
CA ALA A 24 -4.42 -13.25 -12.53
C ALA A 24 -4.46 -12.80 -14.00
N SER A 25 -4.46 -11.48 -14.23
CA SER A 25 -4.40 -10.90 -15.58
C SER A 25 -3.13 -11.32 -16.32
N PHE A 26 -1.96 -11.24 -15.67
CA PHE A 26 -0.70 -11.69 -16.28
C PHE A 26 -0.66 -13.19 -16.52
N THR A 27 -1.27 -14.01 -15.67
CA THR A 27 -1.33 -15.47 -15.85
C THR A 27 -2.22 -15.86 -17.02
N ILE A 28 -3.40 -15.25 -17.15
CA ILE A 28 -4.32 -15.50 -18.27
C ILE A 28 -3.67 -15.11 -19.60
N LEU A 29 -3.01 -13.95 -19.63
CA LEU A 29 -2.31 -13.44 -20.82
C LEU A 29 -0.90 -14.03 -20.99
N GLY A 30 -0.43 -14.88 -20.08
CA GLY A 30 0.93 -15.40 -20.03
C GLY A 30 1.25 -16.49 -21.04
N GLY A 31 0.32 -16.82 -21.94
CA GLY A 31 0.53 -17.84 -22.99
C GLY A 31 0.30 -19.29 -22.53
N PHE A 32 0.15 -19.56 -21.23
CA PHE A 32 -0.14 -20.90 -20.71
C PHE A 32 -1.65 -21.23 -20.75
N ILE A 33 -2.48 -20.32 -20.24
CA ILE A 33 -3.96 -20.51 -20.19
C ILE A 33 -4.55 -20.24 -21.58
N LEU A 34 -4.21 -19.09 -22.16
CA LEU A 34 -4.64 -18.71 -23.50
C LEU A 34 -3.42 -18.68 -24.42
N ALA A 35 -3.40 -19.57 -25.42
CA ALA A 35 -2.31 -19.62 -26.37
C ALA A 35 -2.29 -18.34 -27.21
N ARG A 36 -1.10 -17.83 -27.53
CA ARG A 36 -0.90 -16.64 -28.38
C ARG A 36 -1.78 -16.60 -29.64
N PRO A 37 -1.89 -17.68 -30.45
CA PRO A 37 -2.71 -17.65 -31.68
C PRO A 37 -4.21 -17.49 -31.41
N ASP A 38 -4.69 -17.88 -30.22
CA ASP A 38 -6.10 -17.82 -29.85
C ASP A 38 -6.49 -16.44 -29.26
N VAL A 39 -5.50 -15.59 -28.96
CA VAL A 39 -5.73 -14.21 -28.51
C VAL A 39 -6.20 -13.35 -29.69
N LYS A 40 -7.32 -12.66 -29.52
CA LYS A 40 -7.82 -11.72 -30.54
C LYS A 40 -6.77 -10.66 -30.88
N LYS A 41 -6.63 -10.33 -32.16
CA LYS A 41 -5.58 -9.41 -32.67
C LYS A 41 -5.53 -8.06 -31.96
N TRP A 42 -6.66 -7.51 -31.52
CA TRP A 42 -6.70 -6.23 -30.81
C TRP A 42 -6.28 -6.31 -29.33
N TRP A 43 -6.24 -7.50 -28.73
CA TRP A 43 -5.83 -7.75 -27.34
C TRP A 43 -4.45 -8.40 -27.22
N ILE A 44 -3.79 -8.68 -28.35
CA ILE A 44 -2.49 -9.34 -28.38
C ILE A 44 -1.41 -8.57 -27.62
N TRP A 45 -1.56 -7.25 -27.45
CA TRP A 45 -0.62 -6.45 -26.68
C TRP A 45 -0.51 -6.91 -25.22
N GLY A 46 -1.60 -7.41 -24.63
CA GLY A 46 -1.57 -7.97 -23.28
C GLY A 46 -0.60 -9.15 -23.13
N TYR A 47 -0.48 -9.97 -24.17
CA TYR A 47 0.51 -11.06 -24.22
C TYR A 47 1.96 -10.51 -24.25
N TRP A 48 2.20 -9.40 -24.95
CA TRP A 48 3.53 -8.79 -25.06
C TRP A 48 3.95 -7.98 -23.82
N VAL A 49 2.99 -7.54 -23.00
CA VAL A 49 3.26 -6.83 -21.74
C VAL A 49 3.44 -7.79 -20.57
N SER A 50 2.83 -8.98 -20.64
CA SER A 50 2.91 -9.93 -19.54
C SER A 50 4.35 -10.45 -19.39
N PRO A 51 5.01 -10.27 -18.22
CA PRO A 51 6.31 -10.90 -17.97
C PRO A 51 6.22 -12.43 -18.05
N LEU A 52 5.08 -13.02 -17.67
CA LEU A 52 4.89 -14.47 -17.70
C LEU A 52 4.93 -15.04 -19.13
N SER A 53 4.55 -14.26 -20.14
CA SER A 53 4.65 -14.68 -21.55
C SER A 53 6.10 -14.96 -21.96
N TYR A 54 7.01 -14.07 -21.60
CA TYR A 54 8.44 -14.23 -21.87
C TYR A 54 9.06 -15.39 -21.08
N ALA A 55 8.65 -15.56 -19.81
CA ALA A 55 9.08 -16.69 -18.99
C ALA A 55 8.61 -18.03 -19.57
N GLN A 56 7.33 -18.11 -19.97
CA GLN A 56 6.74 -19.30 -20.58
C GLN A 56 7.45 -19.68 -21.88
N ASN A 57 7.74 -18.70 -22.74
CA ASN A 57 8.47 -18.91 -23.98
C ASN A 57 9.91 -19.39 -23.70
N ALA A 58 10.62 -18.78 -22.75
CA ALA A 58 12.00 -19.16 -22.42
C ALA A 58 12.09 -20.58 -21.84
N ILE A 59 11.22 -20.92 -20.89
CA ILE A 59 11.21 -22.26 -20.28
C ILE A 59 10.83 -23.31 -21.33
N SER A 60 9.77 -23.06 -22.10
CA SER A 60 9.32 -24.02 -23.11
C SER A 60 10.38 -24.23 -24.19
N THR A 61 11.01 -23.15 -24.69
CA THR A 61 12.10 -23.30 -25.66
C THR A 61 13.32 -24.01 -25.08
N ASN A 62 13.67 -23.76 -23.82
CA ASN A 62 14.76 -24.47 -23.15
C ASN A 62 14.50 -25.98 -23.06
N GLU A 63 13.30 -26.37 -22.60
CA GLU A 63 12.97 -27.77 -22.37
C GLU A 63 12.82 -28.55 -23.68
N PHE A 64 12.03 -28.03 -24.62
CA PHE A 64 11.64 -28.77 -25.82
C PHE A 64 12.68 -28.73 -26.94
N LEU A 65 13.68 -27.83 -26.89
CA LEU A 65 14.86 -27.92 -27.77
C LEU A 65 15.95 -28.83 -27.17
N GLY A 66 15.76 -29.34 -25.96
CA GLY A 66 16.69 -30.24 -25.30
C GLY A 66 16.83 -31.60 -25.99
N HIS A 67 17.95 -32.28 -25.74
CA HIS A 67 18.29 -33.59 -26.30
C HIS A 67 17.17 -34.65 -26.13
N SER A 68 16.47 -34.66 -25.00
CA SER A 68 15.36 -35.61 -24.71
C SER A 68 14.19 -35.51 -25.70
N TRP A 69 13.99 -34.33 -26.29
CA TRP A 69 12.91 -34.02 -27.22
C TRP A 69 13.38 -34.02 -28.69
N ASN A 70 14.68 -34.24 -28.92
CA ASN A 70 15.29 -34.37 -30.24
C ASN A 70 15.08 -35.78 -30.81
N LYS A 71 13.82 -36.20 -30.89
CA LYS A 71 13.40 -37.47 -31.49
C LYS A 71 12.55 -37.15 -32.70
N ILE A 72 12.87 -37.78 -33.82
CA ILE A 72 12.15 -37.62 -35.08
C ILE A 72 11.20 -38.82 -35.20
N LEU A 73 9.90 -38.54 -35.37
CA LEU A 73 8.91 -39.58 -35.62
C LEU A 73 9.03 -40.06 -37.08
N PRO A 74 8.87 -41.36 -37.36
CA PRO A 74 8.92 -41.87 -38.72
C PRO A 74 7.83 -41.19 -39.57
N GLY A 75 8.24 -40.53 -40.65
CA GLY A 75 7.36 -39.78 -41.56
C GLY A 75 7.18 -38.29 -41.24
N GLN A 76 7.90 -37.74 -40.26
CA GLN A 76 7.92 -36.30 -39.94
C GLN A 76 9.33 -35.74 -40.11
N ASN A 77 9.43 -34.48 -40.56
CA ASN A 77 10.72 -33.78 -40.75
C ASN A 77 11.14 -32.96 -39.52
N ASP A 78 10.22 -32.73 -38.58
CA ASP A 78 10.45 -31.93 -37.38
C ASP A 78 10.67 -32.82 -36.15
N THR A 79 11.44 -32.34 -35.17
CA THR A 79 11.59 -33.01 -33.87
C THR A 79 10.29 -32.94 -33.07
N MET A 80 10.06 -33.92 -32.19
CA MET A 80 8.88 -33.94 -31.33
C MET A 80 8.73 -32.64 -30.52
N GLY A 81 9.84 -32.08 -30.03
CA GLY A 81 9.82 -30.80 -29.30
C GLY A 81 9.30 -29.63 -30.14
N ILE A 82 9.76 -29.50 -31.40
CA ILE A 82 9.30 -28.45 -32.31
C ILE A 82 7.80 -28.59 -32.60
N MET A 83 7.30 -29.82 -32.75
CA MET A 83 5.88 -30.07 -32.97
C MET A 83 5.02 -29.63 -31.78
N VAL A 84 5.47 -29.89 -30.55
CA VAL A 84 4.79 -29.44 -29.33
C VAL A 84 4.80 -27.91 -29.21
N LEU A 85 5.90 -27.25 -29.58
CA LEU A 85 5.97 -25.78 -29.57
C LEU A 85 5.03 -25.16 -30.59
N LYS A 86 5.01 -25.69 -31.82
CA LYS A 86 4.11 -25.24 -32.88
C LYS A 86 2.64 -25.43 -32.48
N SER A 87 2.29 -26.57 -31.90
CA SER A 87 0.89 -26.84 -31.48
C SER A 87 0.42 -25.92 -30.36
N ARG A 88 1.32 -25.47 -29.48
CA ARG A 88 1.03 -24.49 -28.43
C ARG A 88 1.16 -23.02 -28.89
N GLY A 89 1.58 -22.78 -30.13
CA GLY A 89 1.81 -21.43 -30.65
C GLY A 89 2.98 -20.70 -29.99
N ILE A 90 3.94 -21.46 -29.45
CA ILE A 90 5.17 -20.98 -28.82
C ILE A 90 6.26 -20.87 -29.89
N PHE A 91 7.11 -19.86 -29.77
CA PHE A 91 8.21 -19.65 -30.70
C PHE A 91 9.22 -20.80 -30.64
N THR A 92 9.78 -21.20 -31.79
CA THR A 92 10.63 -22.41 -31.91
C THR A 92 12.12 -22.10 -31.89
N GLU A 93 12.49 -20.83 -31.91
CA GLU A 93 13.88 -20.42 -32.03
C GLU A 93 14.56 -20.28 -30.67
N ALA A 94 15.77 -20.83 -30.55
CA ALA A 94 16.58 -20.77 -29.32
C ALA A 94 16.87 -19.35 -28.82
N LYS A 95 16.83 -18.33 -29.70
CA LYS A 95 16.97 -16.91 -29.33
C LYS A 95 15.90 -16.45 -28.32
N TRP A 96 14.74 -17.10 -28.28
CA TRP A 96 13.67 -16.75 -27.35
C TRP A 96 13.98 -17.12 -25.89
N TYR A 97 14.93 -18.02 -25.66
CA TYR A 97 15.49 -18.24 -24.33
C TYR A 97 16.18 -16.98 -23.82
N TRP A 98 17.11 -16.43 -24.61
CA TRP A 98 17.88 -15.23 -24.25
C TRP A 98 17.00 -13.99 -24.14
N ILE A 99 16.02 -13.82 -25.04
CA ILE A 99 15.10 -12.68 -24.93
C ILE A 99 14.25 -12.78 -23.67
N GLY A 100 13.80 -13.98 -23.28
CA GLY A 100 13.00 -14.14 -22.08
C GLY A 100 13.82 -13.97 -20.80
N PHE A 101 15.06 -14.46 -20.79
CA PHE A 101 16.01 -14.21 -19.70
C PHE A 101 16.29 -12.71 -19.52
N GLY A 102 16.61 -12.02 -20.62
CA GLY A 102 16.82 -10.57 -20.62
C GLY A 102 15.56 -9.80 -20.19
N ALA A 103 14.39 -10.20 -20.67
CA ALA A 103 13.12 -9.62 -20.27
C ALA A 103 12.86 -9.78 -18.77
N MET A 104 13.15 -10.93 -18.15
CA MET A 104 12.97 -11.13 -16.71
C MET A 104 13.83 -10.19 -15.86
N ILE A 105 15.10 -10.03 -16.24
CA ILE A 105 16.00 -9.06 -15.59
C ILE A 105 15.46 -7.64 -15.81
N GLY A 106 15.08 -7.30 -17.04
CA GLY A 106 14.51 -6.00 -17.40
C GLY A 106 13.25 -5.66 -16.60
N TYR A 107 12.29 -6.59 -16.49
CA TYR A 107 11.09 -6.42 -15.68
C TYR A 107 11.40 -6.28 -14.20
N THR A 108 12.41 -7.00 -13.69
CA THR A 108 12.84 -6.88 -12.29
C THR A 108 13.35 -5.47 -12.02
N LEU A 109 14.24 -4.95 -12.88
CA LEU A 109 14.74 -3.58 -12.79
C LEU A 109 13.64 -2.54 -12.98
N LEU A 110 12.77 -2.73 -13.98
CA LEU A 110 11.64 -1.86 -14.28
C LEU A 110 10.69 -1.74 -13.09
N PHE A 111 10.25 -2.86 -12.50
CA PHE A 111 9.35 -2.81 -11.34
C PHE A 111 10.00 -2.24 -10.09
N ASN A 112 11.31 -2.43 -9.90
CA ASN A 112 12.02 -1.78 -8.80
C ASN A 112 12.16 -0.28 -9.02
N LEU A 113 12.51 0.15 -10.24
CA LEU A 113 12.60 1.56 -10.60
C LEU A 113 11.23 2.25 -10.50
N LEU A 114 10.17 1.64 -11.03
CA LEU A 114 8.81 2.14 -10.92
C LEU A 114 8.35 2.21 -9.46
N TYR A 115 8.77 1.28 -8.61
CA TYR A 115 8.50 1.34 -7.17
C TYR A 115 9.24 2.52 -6.52
N THR A 116 10.52 2.72 -6.82
CA THR A 116 11.28 3.87 -6.33
C THR A 116 10.69 5.20 -6.83
N LEU A 117 10.29 5.27 -8.10
CA LEU A 117 9.61 6.44 -8.65
C LEU A 117 8.25 6.67 -8.01
N ALA A 118 7.49 5.60 -7.74
CA ALA A 118 6.25 5.71 -7.01
C ALA A 118 6.51 6.34 -5.63
N LEU A 119 7.49 5.87 -4.88
CA LEU A 119 7.85 6.49 -3.60
C LEU A 119 8.41 7.91 -3.73
N SER A 120 9.09 8.23 -4.84
CA SER A 120 9.67 9.56 -5.07
C SER A 120 8.63 10.61 -5.46
N VAL A 121 7.58 10.21 -6.19
CA VAL A 121 6.51 11.11 -6.66
C VAL A 121 5.35 11.17 -5.67
N LEU A 122 5.09 10.07 -4.97
CA LEU A 122 4.07 10.03 -3.95
C LEU A 122 4.65 10.64 -2.68
N ASN A 123 4.02 11.70 -2.17
CA ASN A 123 4.34 12.23 -0.83
C ASN A 123 4.37 11.08 0.19
N PRO A 124 5.29 11.11 1.17
CA PRO A 124 5.31 10.13 2.25
C PRO A 124 3.90 9.98 2.80
N LEU A 125 3.48 8.73 3.01
CA LEU A 125 2.18 8.42 3.63
C LEU A 125 2.02 9.32 4.86
N GLY A 126 1.00 10.16 4.83
CA GLY A 126 0.87 11.35 5.66
C GLY A 126 1.19 11.13 7.14
N ASP A 127 1.92 12.12 7.65
CA ASP A 127 2.23 12.48 9.03
C ASP A 127 2.73 11.37 9.96
N THR A 128 4.06 11.32 10.10
CA THR A 128 4.66 10.98 11.39
C THR A 128 4.38 12.12 12.39
N HIS A 129 3.12 12.31 12.77
CA HIS A 129 2.77 13.10 13.95
C HIS A 129 1.77 12.30 14.81
N PRO A 130 2.25 11.55 15.80
CA PRO A 130 1.55 11.40 17.06
C PRO A 130 1.84 12.61 17.98
N THR A 131 2.14 13.79 17.45
CA THR A 131 2.59 14.92 18.31
C THR A 131 2.05 16.25 17.80
N MET A 132 0.96 16.67 18.44
CA MET A 132 0.55 18.04 18.76
C MET A 132 0.35 19.02 17.58
N PRO A 133 -0.87 19.60 17.42
CA PRO A 133 -1.07 20.68 16.46
C PRO A 133 -0.14 21.86 16.80
N GLU A 134 0.48 22.44 15.77
CA GLU A 134 1.47 23.53 15.81
C GLU A 134 1.08 24.71 16.71
N ASN A 135 -0.23 24.93 16.85
CA ASN A 135 -0.87 25.96 17.67
C ASN A 135 -0.53 25.78 19.16
N ALA A 136 -0.45 24.54 19.64
CA ALA A 136 -0.18 24.22 21.04
C ALA A 136 1.33 24.25 21.37
N ILE A 137 2.20 24.17 20.36
CA ILE A 137 3.65 24.40 20.51
C ILE A 137 3.93 25.90 20.65
N LYS A 138 3.24 26.74 19.85
CA LYS A 138 3.36 28.21 19.92
C LYS A 138 2.84 28.76 21.25
N GLU A 139 1.74 28.21 21.77
CA GLU A 139 1.20 28.55 23.09
C GLU A 139 2.15 28.16 24.22
N LYS A 140 2.80 26.99 24.15
CA LYS A 140 3.80 26.57 25.16
C LYS A 140 5.12 27.35 25.09
N HIS A 141 5.58 27.78 23.91
CA HIS A 141 6.77 28.62 23.79
C HIS A 141 6.55 30.03 24.36
N ALA A 142 5.33 30.58 24.24
CA ALA A 142 4.96 31.85 24.86
C ALA A 142 4.89 31.77 26.40
N ASN A 143 4.36 30.65 26.92
CA ASN A 143 4.19 30.47 28.37
C ASN A 143 5.50 30.15 29.12
N VAL A 144 6.56 29.73 28.40
CA VAL A 144 7.87 29.39 28.98
C VAL A 144 8.90 30.54 28.85
N THR A 145 8.74 31.45 27.88
CA THR A 145 9.77 32.48 27.60
C THR A 145 9.54 33.79 28.36
N GLY A 146 8.35 34.03 28.93
CA GLY A 146 8.14 35.17 29.85
C GLY A 146 8.50 36.55 29.27
N GLU A 147 8.51 36.71 27.94
CA GLU A 147 8.84 37.96 27.29
C GLU A 147 7.55 38.69 26.92
N ASN A 148 7.36 39.84 27.55
CA ASN A 148 6.28 40.79 27.33
C ASN A 148 6.58 41.57 26.05
N LEU A 149 5.77 41.44 25.01
CA LEU A 149 5.75 42.39 23.88
C LEU A 149 4.31 42.74 23.51
N GLU A 150 3.88 43.85 24.09
CA GLU A 150 3.02 44.93 23.56
C GLU A 150 1.99 44.58 22.47
N ASP A 151 0.71 44.59 22.88
CA ASP A 151 -0.48 44.62 22.02
C ASP A 151 -0.98 46.08 21.91
N PRO A 152 -1.07 46.69 20.72
CA PRO A 152 -1.78 47.95 20.56
C PRO A 152 -3.25 47.71 20.22
N GLU A 153 -4.08 48.03 21.22
CA GLU A 153 -5.33 48.80 21.07
C GLU A 153 -6.48 48.23 20.23
N LYS A 154 -7.55 47.79 20.91
CA LYS A 154 -8.79 48.61 21.06
C LYS A 154 -9.86 47.90 21.90
N LYS A 155 -9.89 48.24 23.20
CA LYS A 155 -11.09 48.20 24.03
C LYS A 155 -11.75 49.58 23.99
N LYS A 156 -13.05 49.65 23.72
CA LYS A 156 -13.90 50.72 24.26
C LYS A 156 -15.19 50.13 24.78
N CYS A 157 -15.27 50.01 26.11
CA CYS A 157 -16.50 49.79 26.85
C CYS A 157 -16.86 51.10 27.58
N ARG A 158 -18.09 51.58 27.36
CA ARG A 158 -18.87 52.59 28.12
C ARG A 158 -20.27 52.50 27.47
N LYS A 159 -21.41 52.36 28.16
CA LYS A 159 -21.84 52.94 29.44
C LYS A 159 -23.14 52.24 29.88
N LEU A 160 -23.32 52.18 31.20
CA LEU A 160 -24.53 51.96 32.01
C LEU A 160 -25.85 52.40 31.34
N GLU A 161 -26.93 51.61 31.43
CA GLU A 161 -28.28 52.00 31.91
C GLU A 161 -29.16 50.75 32.21
N LEU A 162 -30.11 50.96 33.10
CA LEU A 162 -30.93 50.02 33.88
C LEU A 162 -32.37 50.03 33.34
N SER A 163 -33.04 48.88 33.15
CA SER A 163 -34.48 48.67 33.46
C SER A 163 -35.07 47.37 32.86
N GLY A 164 -35.65 46.52 33.72
CA GLY A 164 -37.04 46.04 33.61
C GLY A 164 -37.47 45.01 32.54
N GLY A 165 -37.76 43.78 32.99
CA GLY A 165 -39.11 43.19 32.82
C GLY A 165 -39.41 42.22 31.65
N ALA A 166 -39.61 40.94 32.02
CA ALA A 166 -40.71 40.02 31.66
C ALA A 166 -40.97 39.51 30.20
N ASN A 167 -40.75 38.20 30.04
CA ASN A 167 -41.62 37.12 29.50
C ASN A 167 -42.25 37.10 28.08
N GLN A 168 -42.00 35.95 27.43
CA GLN A 168 -42.92 35.05 26.67
C GLN A 168 -43.17 35.19 25.14
N ASN A 169 -42.73 34.11 24.44
CA ASN A 169 -43.36 33.36 23.31
C ASN A 169 -43.47 34.04 21.93
N CYS A 170 -43.40 33.36 20.77
CA CYS A 170 -42.92 32.07 20.30
C CYS A 170 -43.01 32.10 18.75
N ALA A 171 -42.11 31.37 18.07
CA ALA A 171 -42.21 30.85 16.70
C ALA A 171 -42.12 31.81 15.50
N THR A 172 -41.00 31.74 14.78
CA THR A 172 -41.05 31.37 13.36
C THR A 172 -39.80 30.56 13.01
N SER A 173 -40.04 29.34 12.51
CA SER A 173 -39.09 28.36 12.05
C SER A 173 -38.28 28.86 10.85
N ASN A 174 -36.97 28.56 10.82
CA ASN A 174 -36.31 28.28 9.55
C ASN A 174 -35.27 27.17 9.63
N VAL A 175 -35.27 26.39 8.55
CA VAL A 175 -34.78 25.02 8.38
C VAL A 175 -33.25 24.93 8.35
N GLY A 176 -32.72 23.86 8.95
CA GLY A 176 -31.63 23.08 8.33
C GLY A 176 -30.19 23.41 8.74
N SER A 177 -29.71 22.82 9.83
CA SER A 177 -28.36 22.26 9.82
C SER A 177 -28.29 21.04 10.72
N SER A 178 -27.84 19.93 10.13
CA SER A 178 -27.62 18.66 10.79
C SER A 178 -26.58 18.82 11.89
N SER A 179 -26.97 18.56 13.13
CA SER A 179 -26.04 18.44 14.24
C SER A 179 -25.16 17.21 14.03
N ARG A 180 -23.99 17.40 13.41
CA ARG A 180 -22.89 16.44 13.53
C ARG A 180 -22.55 16.38 15.02
N ARG A 181 -22.98 15.30 15.69
CA ARG A 181 -22.48 14.92 17.00
C ARG A 181 -20.97 14.73 16.87
N LYS A 182 -20.22 15.77 17.17
CA LYS A 182 -18.77 15.74 17.26
C LYS A 182 -18.47 14.90 18.49
N GLY A 183 -18.12 13.63 18.28
CA GLY A 183 -17.62 12.78 19.35
C GLY A 183 -16.46 13.50 20.04
N MET A 184 -16.51 13.58 21.37
CA MET A 184 -15.46 14.16 22.18
C MET A 184 -14.20 13.31 22.02
N VAL A 185 -13.26 13.75 21.20
CA VAL A 185 -11.93 13.16 21.13
C VAL A 185 -11.11 13.81 22.22
N LEU A 186 -10.89 13.09 23.33
CA LEU A 186 -9.96 13.53 24.35
C LEU A 186 -8.54 13.46 23.75
N PRO A 187 -7.79 14.57 23.74
CA PRO A 187 -6.38 14.51 23.34
C PRO A 187 -5.62 13.71 24.39
N PHE A 188 -5.26 12.47 24.07
CA PHE A 188 -4.39 11.67 24.92
C PHE A 188 -2.94 12.06 24.61
N ALA A 189 -2.23 12.58 25.61
CA ALA A 189 -0.78 12.72 25.54
C ALA A 189 -0.17 11.33 25.80
N GLN A 190 0.52 10.76 24.81
CA GLN A 190 1.25 9.50 25.00
C GLN A 190 2.46 9.76 25.91
N LEU A 191 2.34 9.37 27.18
CA LEU A 191 3.45 9.34 28.12
C LEU A 191 4.08 7.94 28.06
N SER A 192 5.28 7.83 27.49
CA SER A 192 6.05 6.58 27.51
C SER A 192 6.87 6.51 28.79
N LEU A 193 6.60 5.50 29.62
CA LEU A 193 7.38 5.20 30.82
C LEU A 193 8.28 3.99 30.53
N SER A 194 9.59 4.22 30.40
CA SER A 194 10.58 3.15 30.28
C SER A 194 11.29 2.97 31.62
N PHE A 195 11.19 1.79 32.21
CA PHE A 195 11.93 1.47 33.43
C PHE A 195 13.30 0.92 33.06
N ASN A 196 14.35 1.49 33.63
CA ASN A 196 15.69 0.92 33.56
C ASN A 196 15.96 0.19 34.89
N ALA A 197 16.22 -1.12 34.81
CA ALA A 197 16.48 -2.02 35.94
C ALA A 197 15.36 -2.07 37.01
N VAL A 198 14.22 -2.69 36.66
CA VAL A 198 13.19 -3.05 37.66
C VAL A 198 13.69 -4.21 38.50
N LYS A 199 13.90 -3.99 39.79
CA LYS A 199 14.16 -5.05 40.77
C LYS A 199 12.93 -5.16 41.66
N TYR A 200 12.18 -6.26 41.53
CA TYR A 200 11.04 -6.54 42.38
C TYR A 200 11.45 -7.61 43.40
N SER A 201 11.09 -7.42 44.66
CA SER A 201 11.19 -8.42 45.72
C SER A 201 9.80 -8.70 46.25
N VAL A 202 9.42 -9.96 46.30
CA VAL A 202 8.17 -10.40 46.91
C VAL A 202 8.49 -10.83 48.33
N ASP A 203 7.92 -10.15 49.32
CA ASP A 203 8.05 -10.55 50.71
C ASP A 203 7.14 -11.76 50.96
N MET A 204 7.75 -12.90 51.29
CA MET A 204 7.02 -14.15 51.43
C MET A 204 6.41 -14.23 52.84
N PRO A 205 5.09 -14.41 52.99
CA PRO A 205 4.46 -14.49 54.31
C PRO A 205 4.94 -15.71 55.08
N GLN A 206 5.02 -15.60 56.42
CA GLN A 206 5.55 -16.63 57.29
C GLN A 206 4.72 -17.92 57.18
N VAL A 207 5.41 -19.02 56.81
CA VAL A 207 4.81 -20.35 56.68
C VAL A 207 4.68 -20.96 58.07
N TYR A 208 3.47 -21.01 58.62
CA TYR A 208 3.18 -21.78 59.82
C TYR A 208 3.05 -23.26 59.45
N PHE A 209 4.06 -24.05 59.80
CA PHE A 209 3.98 -25.51 59.78
C PHE A 209 3.09 -25.98 60.93
N PHE A 210 1.90 -26.46 60.62
CA PHE A 210 1.08 -27.25 61.55
C PHE A 210 1.58 -28.70 61.52
N ILE A 211 2.35 -29.10 62.53
CA ILE A 211 2.61 -30.51 62.84
C ILE A 211 1.46 -30.97 63.74
N LYS A 212 0.77 -32.03 63.31
CA LYS A 212 -0.28 -32.71 64.06
C LYS A 212 0.17 -34.12 64.40
#